data_AF-A0A2S9F3Z9-F1
#
_entry.id   AF-A0A2S9F3Z9-F1
#
_cell.length_a   1.000
_cell.length_b   1.000
_cell.length_c   1.000
_cell.angle_alpha   90.00
_cell.angle_beta   90.00
_cell.angle_gamma   90.00
#
_symmetry.space_group_name_H-M   'P 1'
#
loop_
_entity.id
_entity.type
_entity.pdbx_description
1 polymer ?
#
loop_
_entity_poly.entity_id
_entity_poly.type
_entity_poly.pdbx_seq_one_letter_code
_entity_poly.pdbx_strand_id
1 'polypeptide(L)'
;MCATCGCGTDGAVITPAGHDGHPHPHDHPHDHPHDHLRTETITLEQKVLAKNDRVAEENRGRLATRGILALNMTSSPGAGKTTLLERTIRDLGGQWPIAVIEGDQETLLDANRIRAAGARAVQINTGAGCHLDADMV
;
A
#
# COMPACT_ATOMS: atom_id res chain seq x y z
N MET A 1 4.20 -8.67 -8.28
CA MET A 1 2.86 -9.17 -8.62
C MET A 1 1.95 -8.79 -7.47
N CYS A 2 0.82 -8.16 -7.75
CA CYS A 2 -0.18 -7.79 -6.76
C CYS A 2 -0.69 -9.07 -6.10
N ALA A 3 -0.09 -9.43 -4.96
CA ALA A 3 -0.67 -10.37 -4.02
C ALA A 3 -1.16 -9.54 -2.84
N THR A 4 -2.40 -9.79 -2.42
CA THR A 4 -3.05 -9.24 -1.22
C THR A 4 -3.71 -7.86 -1.32
N CYS A 5 -4.92 -7.84 -1.91
CA CYS A 5 -6.04 -7.25 -1.18
C CYS A 5 -6.23 -8.11 0.07
N GLY A 6 -6.07 -7.51 1.26
CA GLY A 6 -5.89 -8.20 2.55
C GLY A 6 -6.76 -9.43 2.77
N CYS A 7 -6.13 -10.62 2.67
CA CYS A 7 -6.45 -11.92 3.27
C CYS A 7 -5.48 -12.95 2.66
N GLY A 8 -4.25 -13.06 3.18
CA GLY A 8 -3.28 -14.09 2.78
C GLY A 8 -1.83 -13.62 2.84
N THR A 9 -1.01 -14.24 3.68
CA THR A 9 0.41 -13.91 3.86
C THR A 9 1.25 -14.43 2.70
N ASP A 10 1.43 -13.64 1.64
CA ASP A 10 2.29 -14.01 0.50
C ASP A 10 3.58 -13.17 0.49
N GLY A 11 4.52 -13.57 1.35
CA GLY A 11 5.93 -13.19 1.22
C GLY A 11 6.61 -14.02 0.12
N ALA A 12 7.65 -13.48 -0.51
CA ALA A 12 8.45 -14.24 -1.47
C ALA A 12 9.11 -15.45 -0.78
N VAL A 13 8.61 -16.65 -1.05
CA VAL A 13 9.16 -17.90 -0.55
C VAL A 13 10.35 -18.30 -1.43
N ILE A 14 11.56 -18.22 -0.89
CA ILE A 14 12.73 -18.87 -1.50
C ILE A 14 12.75 -20.32 -1.01
N THR A 15 12.28 -21.24 -1.84
CA THR A 15 12.39 -22.67 -1.57
C THR A 15 13.82 -23.13 -1.87
N PRO A 16 14.61 -23.60 -0.88
CA PRO A 16 15.88 -24.23 -1.18
C PRO A 16 15.61 -25.55 -1.93
N ALA A 17 16.36 -25.82 -3.00
CA ALA A 17 16.24 -27.06 -3.76
C ALA A 17 16.60 -28.27 -2.86
N GLY A 18 15.57 -28.97 -2.37
CA GLY A 18 15.69 -30.21 -1.62
C GLY A 18 15.76 -31.41 -2.56
N HIS A 19 16.73 -32.28 -2.31
CA HIS A 19 17.15 -33.41 -3.13
C HIS A 19 16.03 -34.44 -3.42
N ASP A 20 16.02 -34.95 -4.65
CA ASP A 20 15.23 -36.09 -5.11
C ASP A 20 15.52 -37.35 -4.27
N GLY A 21 14.51 -37.84 -3.55
CA GLY A 21 14.58 -39.09 -2.80
C GLY A 21 13.25 -39.84 -2.82
N HIS A 22 13.11 -40.82 -3.72
CA HIS A 22 12.25 -41.99 -3.51
C HIS A 22 12.71 -42.70 -2.20
N PRO A 23 11.90 -43.44 -1.39
CA PRO A 23 10.91 -44.46 -1.82
C PRO A 23 9.80 -44.96 -0.78
N HIS A 24 9.03 -45.99 -1.19
CA HIS A 24 8.29 -47.08 -0.50
C HIS A 24 7.16 -46.88 0.56
N PRO A 25 6.09 -47.73 0.53
CA PRO A 25 4.96 -47.65 1.45
C PRO A 25 5.11 -48.58 2.66
N HIS A 26 5.05 -48.03 3.87
CA HIS A 26 4.78 -48.79 5.09
C HIS A 26 3.80 -48.03 5.98
N ASP A 27 2.81 -48.76 6.49
CA ASP A 27 1.63 -48.27 7.19
C ASP A 27 1.84 -48.44 8.70
N HIS A 28 2.18 -47.35 9.41
CA HIS A 28 2.24 -47.29 10.88
C HIS A 28 1.84 -45.90 11.40
N PRO A 29 1.06 -45.79 12.49
CA PRO A 29 0.65 -44.52 13.06
C PRO A 29 1.76 -43.99 13.98
N HIS A 30 2.51 -42.98 13.53
CA HIS A 30 3.43 -42.23 14.36
C HIS A 30 2.88 -40.82 14.61
N ASP A 31 2.65 -40.53 15.89
CA ASP A 31 2.29 -39.22 16.40
C ASP A 31 3.55 -38.33 16.35
N HIS A 32 3.63 -37.47 15.33
CA HIS A 32 4.75 -36.56 15.15
C HIS A 32 4.36 -35.17 15.66
N PRO A 33 5.16 -34.55 16.55
CA PRO A 33 4.96 -33.17 16.92
C PRO A 33 5.29 -32.32 15.69
N HIS A 34 4.27 -31.68 15.13
CA HIS A 34 4.46 -30.68 14.08
C HIS A 34 5.18 -29.48 14.69
N ASP A 35 6.51 -29.45 14.54
CA ASP A 35 7.28 -28.23 14.73
C ASP A 35 6.86 -27.26 13.64
N HIS A 36 5.98 -26.32 13.99
CA HIS A 36 5.58 -25.24 13.11
C HIS A 36 6.84 -24.41 12.82
N LEU A 37 7.48 -24.67 11.68
CA LEU A 37 8.55 -23.87 11.11
C LEU A 37 8.19 -22.39 11.29
N ARG A 38 8.86 -21.74 12.24
CA ARG A 38 8.75 -20.29 12.44
C ARG A 38 9.41 -19.62 11.26
N THR A 39 8.59 -19.19 10.31
CA THR A 39 9.02 -18.31 9.22
C THR A 39 9.46 -16.97 9.84
N GLU A 40 10.76 -16.71 9.88
CA GLU A 40 11.31 -15.44 10.36
C GLU A 40 11.45 -14.46 9.19
N THR A 41 10.40 -13.67 8.94
CA THR A 41 10.40 -12.59 7.95
C THR A 41 10.96 -11.31 8.56
N ILE A 42 12.28 -11.15 8.72
CA ILE A 42 12.75 -10.08 9.64
C ILE A 42 13.73 -9.04 9.08
N THR A 43 14.67 -9.31 8.18
CA THR A 43 15.75 -8.30 7.98
C THR A 43 15.58 -7.33 6.81
N LEU A 44 14.84 -7.72 5.76
CA LEU A 44 14.72 -6.90 4.53
C LEU A 44 13.55 -5.91 4.61
N GLU A 45 12.38 -6.35 5.07
CA GLU A 45 11.18 -5.51 5.22
C GLU A 45 11.45 -4.32 6.14
N GLN A 46 12.12 -4.54 7.28
CA GLN A 46 12.51 -3.50 8.22
C GLN A 46 13.33 -2.37 7.57
N LYS A 47 14.23 -2.70 6.63
CA LYS A 47 15.07 -1.70 5.95
C LYS A 47 14.29 -0.89 4.92
N VAL A 48 13.35 -1.52 4.21
CA VAL A 48 12.49 -0.82 3.24
C VAL A 48 11.57 0.16 3.96
N LEU A 49 10.94 -0.27 5.05
CA LEU A 49 10.09 0.59 5.88
C LEU A 49 10.88 1.76 6.48
N ALA A 50 12.08 1.51 7.02
CA ALA A 50 12.93 2.57 7.57
C ALA A 50 13.35 3.61 6.52
N LYS A 51 13.61 3.21 5.27
CA LYS A 51 13.88 4.17 4.19
C LYS A 51 12.63 5.03 3.92
N ASN A 52 11.46 4.40 3.80
CA ASN A 52 10.22 5.11 3.55
C ASN A 52 9.88 6.10 4.68
N ASP A 53 10.08 5.72 5.94
CA ASP A 53 9.86 6.58 7.10
C ASP A 53 10.76 7.82 7.09
N ARG A 54 12.02 7.67 6.67
CA ARG A 54 12.95 8.79 6.51
C ARG A 54 12.43 9.80 5.49
N VAL A 55 11.98 9.33 4.34
CA VAL A 55 11.45 10.18 3.27
C VAL A 55 10.11 10.81 3.69
N ALA A 56 9.25 10.04 4.37
CA ALA A 56 7.99 10.55 4.89
C ALA A 56 8.19 11.69 5.90
N GLU A 57 9.24 11.63 6.72
CA GLU A 57 9.59 12.72 7.64
C GLU A 57 10.07 13.97 6.88
N GLU A 58 10.89 13.80 5.84
CA GLU A 58 11.29 14.92 4.98
C GLU A 58 10.07 15.59 4.32
N ASN A 59 9.09 14.80 3.86
CA ASN A 59 7.85 15.30 3.29
C ASN A 59 7.00 16.05 4.32
N ARG A 60 6.83 15.50 5.53
CA ARG A 60 6.14 16.19 6.63
C ARG A 60 6.80 17.53 6.94
N GLY A 61 8.12 17.59 7.06
CA GLY A 61 8.85 18.84 7.28
C GLY A 61 8.65 19.86 6.15
N ARG A 62 8.74 19.43 4.89
CA ARG A 62 8.50 20.30 3.72
C ARG A 62 7.08 20.84 3.64
N LEU A 63 6.07 20.04 3.99
CA LEU A 63 4.67 20.46 3.98
C LEU A 63 4.37 21.39 5.16
N ALA A 64 4.88 21.06 6.35
CA ALA A 64 4.72 21.87 7.56
C ALA A 64 5.36 23.26 7.43
N THR A 65 6.58 23.36 6.89
CA THR A 65 7.25 24.66 6.65
C THR A 65 6.49 25.56 5.67
N ARG A 66 5.60 24.99 4.85
CA ARG A 66 4.72 25.73 3.93
C ARG A 66 3.32 25.98 4.50
N GLY A 67 3.05 25.57 5.74
CA GLY A 67 1.74 25.68 6.38
C GLY A 67 0.67 24.78 5.75
N ILE A 68 1.07 23.66 5.13
CA ILE A 68 0.15 22.73 4.46
C ILE A 68 -0.26 21.63 5.45
N LEU A 69 -1.56 21.54 5.72
CA LEU A 69 -2.14 20.35 6.35
C LEU A 69 -2.28 19.24 5.29
N ALA A 70 -1.49 18.19 5.44
CA ALA A 70 -1.56 17.02 4.57
C ALA A 70 -2.31 15.88 5.26
N LEU A 71 -3.32 15.33 4.57
CA LEU A 71 -4.14 14.23 5.06
C LEU A 71 -3.94 13.02 4.13
N ASN A 72 -3.50 11.91 4.70
CA ASN A 72 -3.47 10.63 3.98
C ASN A 72 -4.81 9.90 4.21
N MET A 73 -5.48 9.50 3.14
CA MET A 73 -6.76 8.79 3.22
C MET A 73 -6.67 7.45 2.51
N THR A 74 -6.65 6.39 3.33
CA THR A 74 -6.62 5.00 2.88
C THR A 74 -7.98 4.34 3.13
N SER A 75 -8.46 3.53 2.20
CA SER A 75 -9.70 2.76 2.36
C SER A 75 -9.68 1.51 1.49
N SER A 76 -10.60 0.58 1.75
CA SER A 76 -10.88 -0.51 0.81
C SER A 76 -11.43 0.05 -0.52
N PRO A 77 -11.26 -0.67 -1.64
CA PRO A 77 -11.91 -0.32 -2.90
C PRO A 77 -13.42 -0.16 -2.73
N GLY A 78 -14.01 0.88 -3.32
CA GLY A 78 -15.46 1.13 -3.27
C GLY A 78 -15.99 1.73 -1.96
N ALA A 79 -15.15 2.00 -0.95
CA ALA A 79 -15.58 2.58 0.33
C ALA A 79 -16.05 4.05 0.26
N GLY A 80 -16.06 4.65 -0.93
CA GLY A 80 -16.54 6.02 -1.13
C GLY A 80 -15.51 7.13 -0.95
N LYS A 81 -14.21 6.81 -0.91
CA LYS A 81 -13.07 7.77 -0.83
C LYS A 81 -13.28 8.98 -1.73
N THR A 82 -13.49 8.74 -3.02
CA THR A 82 -13.62 9.80 -4.02
C THR A 82 -14.88 10.62 -3.82
N THR A 83 -16.00 9.99 -3.48
CA THR A 83 -17.27 10.69 -3.21
C THR A 83 -17.15 11.63 -2.02
N LEU A 84 -16.48 11.18 -0.94
CA LEU A 84 -16.19 12.02 0.22
C LEU A 84 -15.32 13.22 -0.14
N LEU A 85 -14.27 13.01 -0.94
CA LEU A 85 -13.40 14.10 -1.40
C LEU A 85 -14.15 15.11 -2.27
N GLU A 86 -14.92 14.65 -3.26
CA GLU A 86 -15.73 15.52 -4.12
C GLU A 86 -16.66 16.41 -3.29
N ARG A 87 -17.33 15.83 -2.28
CA ARG A 87 -18.20 16.60 -1.38
C ARG A 87 -17.41 17.59 -0.54
N THR A 88 -16.30 17.16 0.04
CA THR A 88 -15.41 18.02 0.85
C THR A 88 -14.91 19.21 0.04
N ILE A 89 -14.52 18.99 -1.22
CA ILE A 89 -14.04 20.06 -2.11
C ILE A 89 -15.15 21.05 -2.41
N ARG A 90 -16.38 20.59 -2.71
CA ARG A 90 -17.50 21.48 -2.99
C ARG A 90 -17.89 22.32 -1.77
N ASP A 91 -17.86 21.73 -0.58
CA ASP A 91 -18.29 22.40 0.65
C ASP A 91 -17.20 23.33 1.23
N LEU A 92 -15.92 22.96 1.10
CA LEU A 92 -14.80 23.67 1.75
C LEU A 92 -13.85 24.40 0.78
N GLY A 93 -13.88 24.10 -0.52
CA GLY A 93 -12.94 24.64 -1.51
C GLY A 93 -13.03 26.15 -1.71
N GLY A 94 -14.16 26.76 -1.32
CA GLY A 94 -14.30 28.23 -1.29
C GLY A 94 -13.65 28.89 -0.06
N GLN A 95 -13.36 28.12 0.99
CA GLN A 95 -12.74 28.61 2.23
C GLN A 95 -11.24 28.31 2.28
N TRP A 96 -10.84 27.16 1.73
CA TRP A 96 -9.45 26.69 1.77
C TRP A 96 -9.01 26.17 0.40
N PRO A 97 -7.78 26.48 -0.04
CA PRO A 97 -7.24 25.89 -1.25
C PRO A 97 -6.99 24.39 -1.03
N ILE A 98 -7.65 23.55 -1.82
CA ILE A 98 -7.52 22.08 -1.74
C ILE A 98 -6.78 21.56 -2.98
N ALA A 99 -5.82 20.67 -2.73
CA ALA A 99 -5.16 19.88 -3.75
C ALA A 99 -5.16 18.40 -3.34
N VAL A 100 -5.24 17.51 -4.33
CA VAL A 100 -5.31 16.07 -4.12
C VAL A 100 -4.21 15.38 -4.92
N ILE A 101 -3.51 14.46 -4.25
CA ILE A 101 -2.64 13.49 -4.90
C ILE A 101 -3.41 12.18 -4.92
N GLU A 102 -3.68 11.67 -6.12
CA GLU A 102 -4.43 10.44 -6.35
C GLU A 102 -3.43 9.34 -6.69
N GLY A 103 -3.53 8.19 -6.01
CA GLY A 103 -2.73 7.01 -6.29
C GLY A 103 -3.65 5.87 -6.74
N ASP A 104 -3.63 5.57 -8.03
CA ASP A 104 -4.42 4.51 -8.67
C ASP A 104 -3.51 3.76 -9.65
N GLN A 105 -3.84 2.49 -9.92
CA GLN A 105 -3.00 1.61 -10.70
C GLN A 105 -2.93 2.05 -12.16
N GLU A 106 -4.04 2.49 -12.77
CA GLU A 106 -4.02 2.81 -14.21
C GLU A 106 -5.00 3.92 -14.65
N THR A 107 -5.99 4.32 -13.86
CA THR A 107 -7.05 5.21 -14.36
C THR A 107 -6.85 6.68 -13.97
N LEU A 108 -7.38 7.60 -14.78
CA LEU A 108 -7.49 9.03 -14.45
C LEU A 108 -8.88 9.38 -13.88
N LEU A 109 -9.72 8.38 -13.61
CA LEU A 109 -11.14 8.58 -13.32
C LEU A 109 -11.31 9.41 -12.04
N ASP A 110 -10.61 9.02 -10.98
CA ASP A 110 -10.67 9.72 -9.70
C ASP A 110 -10.05 11.12 -9.80
N ALA A 111 -8.88 11.28 -10.41
CA ALA A 111 -8.27 12.59 -10.60
C ALA A 111 -9.16 13.55 -11.41
N ASN A 112 -9.85 13.07 -12.45
CA ASN A 112 -10.78 13.88 -13.25
C ASN A 112 -12.03 14.28 -12.48
N ARG A 113 -12.59 13.36 -11.69
CA ARG A 113 -13.69 13.63 -10.77
C ARG A 113 -13.35 14.73 -9.76
N ILE A 114 -12.15 14.65 -9.18
CA ILE A 114 -11.65 15.67 -8.25
C ILE A 114 -11.48 17.03 -8.93
N ARG A 115 -10.92 17.06 -10.14
CA ARG A 115 -10.79 18.32 -10.93
C ARG A 115 -12.15 18.91 -11.25
N ALA A 116 -13.12 18.08 -11.65
CA ALA A 116 -14.49 18.52 -11.91
C ALA A 116 -15.19 19.04 -10.64
N ALA A 117 -14.81 18.56 -9.45
CA ALA A 117 -15.30 19.10 -8.18
C ALA A 117 -14.68 20.46 -7.82
N GLY A 118 -13.60 20.88 -8.48
CA GLY A 118 -12.99 22.22 -8.33
C GLY A 118 -11.60 22.24 -7.67
N ALA A 119 -11.01 21.09 -7.34
CA ALA A 119 -9.68 21.02 -6.76
C ALA A 119 -8.60 20.75 -7.81
N ARG A 120 -7.35 21.13 -7.50
CA ARG A 120 -6.20 20.66 -8.28
C ARG A 120 -5.95 19.19 -7.95
N ALA A 121 -5.77 18.35 -8.97
CA ALA A 121 -5.45 16.94 -8.76
C ALA A 121 -4.23 16.53 -9.59
N VAL A 122 -3.34 15.74 -8.99
CA VAL A 122 -2.27 15.02 -9.67
C VAL A 122 -2.55 13.52 -9.55
N GLN A 123 -2.44 12.81 -10.67
CA GLN A 123 -2.50 11.35 -10.69
C GLN A 123 -1.08 10.81 -10.57
N ILE A 124 -0.89 9.86 -9.68
CA ILE A 124 0.29 9.00 -9.61
C ILE A 124 -0.19 7.61 -10.02
N ASN A 125 0.39 7.10 -11.10
CA ASN A 125 0.16 5.73 -11.53
C ASN A 125 1.09 4.81 -10.72
N THR A 126 0.54 3.95 -9.88
CA THR A 126 1.32 3.03 -9.04
C THR A 126 1.73 1.75 -9.77
N GLY A 127 1.27 1.56 -11.01
CA GLY A 127 1.43 0.33 -11.78
C GLY A 127 0.86 -0.86 -11.02
N ALA A 128 1.71 -1.88 -10.80
CA ALA A 128 1.33 -3.04 -10.00
C ALA A 128 1.35 -2.79 -8.48
N GLY A 129 1.73 -1.59 -8.01
CA GLY A 129 1.73 -1.21 -6.60
C GLY A 129 0.30 -0.96 -6.08
N CYS A 130 0.03 -1.40 -4.85
CA CYS A 130 -1.25 -1.21 -4.17
C CYS A 130 -1.27 -0.05 -3.16
N HIS A 131 -0.17 0.69 -3.05
CA HIS A 131 0.00 1.82 -2.13
C HIS A 131 0.88 2.91 -2.75
N LEU A 132 0.87 4.10 -2.13
CA LEU A 132 1.80 5.19 -2.42
C LEU A 132 2.96 5.15 -1.42
N ASP A 133 4.18 5.19 -1.95
CA ASP A 133 5.39 5.40 -1.15
C ASP A 133 5.67 6.89 -0.95
N ALA A 134 6.42 7.21 0.10
CA ALA A 134 6.81 8.59 0.38
C ALA A 134 7.67 9.20 -0.74
N ASP A 135 8.47 8.40 -1.45
CA ASP A 135 9.27 8.84 -2.61
C ASP A 135 8.40 9.36 -3.77
N MET A 136 7.09 9.05 -3.78
CA MET A 136 6.15 9.48 -4.82
C MET A 136 5.48 10.83 -4.53
N VAL A 137 5.62 11.36 -3.30
CA VAL A 137 4.93 12.57 -2.79
C VAL A 137 5.91 13.70 -2.55
#